data_AF-A0A1C8DQH0-F1
#
_entry.id   AF-A0A1C8DQH0-F1
#
_cell.length_a   1.000
_cell.length_b   1.000
_cell.length_c   1.000
_cell.angle_alpha   90.00
_cell.angle_beta   90.00
_cell.angle_gamma   90.00
#
_symmetry.space_group_name_H-M   'P 1'
#
loop_
_entity.id
_entity.type
_entity.pdbx_description
1 polymer ?
#
loop_
_entity_poly.entity_id
_entity_poly.type
_entity_poly.pdbx_seq_one_letter_code
_entity_poly.pdbx_strand_id
1 'polypeptide(L)' 'QSEFYHEPPEPDDNGQMSSTVEFSWPHALREAADVVVFNGSEAALTEKPLKATLDDTVRIFFGNGGPNLTSSFHVIG' A
#
# COMPACT_ATOMS: atom_id res chain seq x y z
N GLN A 1 -5.41 3.29 4.15
CA GLN A 1 -4.93 1.98 3.64
C GLN A 1 -5.48 1.79 2.24
N SER A 2 -4.69 1.19 1.36
CA SER A 2 -5.12 0.70 0.05
C SER A 2 -4.44 -0.63 -0.25
N GLU A 3 -5.11 -1.50 -0.99
CA GLU A 3 -4.51 -2.68 -1.60
C GLU A 3 -4.26 -2.46 -3.09
N PHE A 4 -3.21 -3.10 -3.60
CA PHE A 4 -2.89 -3.18 -5.02
C PHE A 4 -2.74 -4.65 -5.44
N TYR A 5 -3.24 -4.95 -6.63
CA TYR A 5 -3.28 -6.29 -7.22
C TYR A 5 -2.62 -6.20 -8.58
N HIS A 6 -1.57 -6.97 -8.81
CA HIS A 6 -0.80 -6.86 -10.04
C HIS A 6 -0.23 -8.21 -10.48
N GLU A 7 -0.04 -8.35 -11.79
CA GLU A 7 0.70 -9.48 -12.34
C GLU A 7 2.20 -9.32 -12.04
N PRO A 8 2.99 -10.41 -12.06
CA PRO A 8 4.44 -10.31 -11.94
C PRO A 8 5.04 -9.39 -13.02
N PRO A 9 6.09 -8.61 -12.70
CA PRO A 9 6.73 -7.75 -13.69
C PRO A 9 7.35 -8.57 -14.80
N GLU A 10 7.07 -8.18 -16.04
CA GLU A 10 7.70 -8.76 -17.22
C GLU A 10 9.03 -8.05 -17.52
N PRO A 11 10.05 -8.76 -18.04
CA PRO A 11 11.25 -8.12 -18.53
C PRO A 11 10.94 -7.28 -19.77
N ASP A 12 11.50 -6.08 -19.83
CA ASP A 12 11.46 -5.21 -20.99
C ASP A 12 12.37 -5.73 -22.12
N ASP A 13 12.39 -5.01 -23.25
CA ASP A 13 13.21 -5.35 -24.42
C ASP A 13 14.74 -5.42 -24.10
N ASN A 14 15.18 -4.83 -22.99
CA ASN A 14 16.57 -4.84 -22.52
C ASN A 14 16.83 -5.91 -21.45
N GLY A 15 15.83 -6.73 -21.11
CA GLY A 15 15.90 -7.75 -20.07
C GLY A 15 15.84 -7.19 -18.64
N GLN A 16 15.50 -5.91 -18.47
CA GLN A 16 15.27 -5.30 -17.15
C GLN A 16 13.82 -5.52 -16.73
N MET A 17 13.57 -5.80 -15.46
CA MET A 17 12.20 -5.93 -14.97
C MET A 17 11.47 -4.59 -15.10
N SER A 18 10.30 -4.61 -15.76
CA SER A 18 9.48 -3.42 -15.91
C SER A 18 9.10 -2.84 -14.54
N SER A 19 9.20 -1.52 -14.40
CA SER A 19 8.71 -0.80 -13.21
C SER A 19 7.20 -0.62 -13.19
N THR A 20 6.53 -0.94 -14.31
CA THR A 20 5.08 -0.87 -14.46
C THR A 20 4.56 -2.28 -14.64
N VAL A 21 3.53 -2.61 -13.86
CA VAL A 21 2.87 -3.91 -13.84
C VAL A 21 1.42 -3.76 -14.27
N GLU A 22 0.89 -4.80 -14.91
CA GLU A 22 -0.52 -4.88 -15.26
C GLU A 22 -1.36 -5.25 -14.04
N PHE A 23 -2.62 -4.81 -14.02
CA PHE A 23 -3.54 -5.14 -12.93
C PHE A 23 -3.99 -6.61 -13.00
N SER A 24 -3.94 -7.30 -11.86
CA SER A 24 -4.39 -8.71 -11.77
C SER A 24 -5.86 -8.81 -11.34
N TRP A 25 -6.74 -9.05 -12.30
CA TRP A 25 -8.15 -9.38 -12.02
C TRP A 25 -8.32 -10.66 -11.18
N PRO A 26 -7.61 -11.77 -11.48
CA PRO A 26 -7.72 -12.98 -10.68
C PRO A 26 -7.38 -12.75 -9.20
N HIS A 27 -6.31 -12.00 -8.90
CA HIS A 27 -5.91 -11.68 -7.52
C HIS A 27 -6.94 -10.79 -6.83
N ALA A 28 -7.42 -9.76 -7.52
CA ALA A 28 -8.43 -8.84 -6.98
C ALA A 28 -9.75 -9.53 -6.64
N LEU A 29 -10.25 -10.40 -7.52
CA LEU A 29 -11.53 -11.11 -7.32
C LEU A 29 -11.47 -12.14 -6.20
N ARG A 30 -10.29 -12.66 -5.87
CA ARG A 30 -10.08 -13.57 -4.73
C ARG A 30 -9.58 -12.87 -3.47
N GLU A 31 -9.53 -11.54 -3.49
CA GLU A 31 -9.10 -10.70 -2.37
C GLU A 31 -7.66 -11.00 -1.89
N ALA A 32 -6.79 -11.45 -2.79
CA ALA A 32 -5.39 -11.76 -2.50
C ALA A 32 -4.50 -10.61 -2.96
N ALA A 33 -4.38 -9.57 -2.14
CA ALA A 33 -3.57 -8.40 -2.46
C ALA A 33 -2.08 -8.74 -2.54
N ASP A 34 -1.40 -8.20 -3.54
CA ASP A 34 0.05 -8.32 -3.69
C ASP A 34 0.77 -7.33 -2.77
N VAL A 35 0.19 -6.13 -2.60
CA VAL A 35 0.71 -5.13 -1.67
C VAL A 35 -0.43 -4.42 -0.94
N VAL A 36 -0.24 -4.18 0.36
CA VAL A 36 -1.12 -3.35 1.19
C VAL A 36 -0.29 -2.20 1.77
N VAL A 37 -0.71 -0.94 1.52
CA VAL A 37 0.09 0.23 1.88
C VAL A 37 -0.71 1.34 2.54
N PHE A 38 -0.01 2.25 3.20
CA PHE A 38 -0.52 3.56 3.58
C PHE A 38 -0.02 4.61 2.61
N ASN A 39 -0.90 5.52 2.19
CA ASN A 39 -0.59 6.66 1.32
C ASN A 39 0.01 6.30 -0.06
N GLY A 40 -0.37 5.15 -0.62
CA GLY A 40 -0.23 4.86 -2.05
C GLY A 40 1.08 4.21 -2.50
N SER A 41 2.09 4.08 -1.64
CA SER A 41 3.32 3.35 -1.96
C SER A 41 3.91 2.67 -0.73
N GLU A 42 4.76 1.67 -0.96
CA GLU A 42 5.65 1.16 0.08
C GLU A 42 6.50 2.32 0.65
N ALA A 43 6.82 2.25 1.93
CA ALA A 43 7.66 3.21 2.64
C ALA A 43 7.17 4.68 2.64
N ALA A 44 5.96 4.99 2.13
CA ALA A 44 5.48 6.37 2.03
C ALA A 44 5.55 7.15 3.36
N LEU A 45 5.17 6.50 4.46
CA LEU A 45 5.19 7.07 5.81
C LEU A 45 6.46 6.75 6.61
N THR A 46 7.45 6.08 6.01
CA THR A 46 8.79 5.92 6.61
C THR A 46 9.80 6.88 5.99
N GLU A 47 9.72 7.13 4.68
CA GLU A 47 10.53 8.15 4.01
C GLU A 47 10.03 9.57 4.34
N LYS A 48 8.71 9.75 4.43
CA LYS A 48 8.06 11.00 4.85
C LYS A 48 7.24 10.76 6.12
N PRO A 49 7.91 10.61 7.29
CA PRO A 49 7.25 10.20 8.51
C PRO A 49 6.33 11.27 9.08
N LEU A 50 5.29 10.80 9.78
CA LEU A 50 4.47 11.63 10.65
C LEU A 50 5.34 12.13 11.81
N LYS A 51 5.18 13.40 12.18
CA LYS A 51 5.96 14.04 13.25
C LYS A 51 5.00 14.59 14.30
N ALA A 52 5.36 14.42 15.55
CA ALA A 52 4.74 15.03 16.72
C ALA A 52 5.81 15.23 17.79
N THR A 53 5.53 16.06 18.77
CA THR A 53 6.36 16.30 19.95
C THR A 53 5.71 15.73 21.20
N LEU A 54 6.46 15.70 22.30
CA LEU A 54 5.91 15.29 23.60
C LEU A 54 4.73 16.19 23.97
N ASP A 55 3.68 15.59 24.53
CA ASP A 55 2.44 16.24 24.96
C ASP A 55 1.53 16.79 23.85
N ASP A 56 1.86 16.55 22.57
CA ASP A 56 0.96 16.86 21.47
C ASP A 56 -0.29 15.96 21.48
N THR A 57 -1.46 16.56 21.32
CA THR A 57 -2.68 15.82 21.00
C THR A 57 -2.72 15.53 19.50
N VAL A 58 -2.53 14.27 19.13
CA VAL A 58 -2.53 13.84 17.73
C VAL A 58 -3.93 13.35 17.30
N ARG A 59 -4.38 13.80 16.13
CA ARG A 59 -5.57 13.26 15.45
C ARG A 59 -5.18 12.70 14.09
N ILE A 60 -5.50 11.44 13.85
CA ILE A 60 -5.32 10.78 12.56
C ILE A 60 -6.70 10.54 11.94
N PHE A 61 -6.93 11.11 10.75
CA PHE A 61 -8.08 10.75 9.93
C PHE A 61 -7.71 9.54 9.08
N PHE A 62 -8.07 8.37 9.56
CA PHE A 62 -7.71 7.11 8.92
C PHE A 62 -8.82 6.63 7.98
N GLY A 63 -8.55 6.71 6.67
CA GLY A 63 -9.41 6.14 5.64
C GLY A 63 -8.90 4.78 5.17
N ASN A 64 -9.83 3.85 4.95
CA ASN A 64 -9.55 2.61 4.21
C ASN A 64 -10.25 2.69 2.86
N GLY A 65 -9.46 2.78 1.79
CA GLY A 65 -9.97 2.78 0.42
C GLY A 65 -10.26 1.39 -0.13
N GLY A 66 -9.76 0.33 0.53
CA GLY A 66 -9.85 -1.04 0.04
C GLY A 66 -8.98 -1.25 -1.22
N PRO A 67 -9.48 -2.00 -2.23
CA PRO A 67 -10.91 -2.26 -2.49
C PRO A 67 -11.58 -3.35 -1.64
N ASN A 68 -10.86 -4.31 -1.07
CA ASN A 68 -11.47 -5.51 -0.48
C ASN A 68 -11.23 -5.67 1.02
N LEU A 69 -10.02 -5.41 1.51
CA LEU A 69 -9.68 -5.76 2.88
C LEU A 69 -10.22 -4.73 3.88
N THR A 70 -10.58 -5.22 5.05
CA THR A 70 -10.84 -4.35 6.22
C THR A 70 -9.57 -4.20 7.04
N SER A 71 -9.17 -2.96 7.28
CA SER A 71 -8.00 -2.67 8.12
C SER A 71 -8.32 -2.85 9.61
N SER A 72 -7.63 -3.76 10.27
CA SER A 72 -7.52 -3.79 11.74
C SER A 72 -6.45 -2.78 12.17
N PHE A 73 -6.75 -1.49 12.03
CA PHE A 73 -5.77 -0.42 12.22
C PHE A 73 -5.23 -0.40 13.66
N HIS A 74 -3.90 -0.41 13.78
CA HIS A 74 -3.18 -0.38 15.04
C HIS A 74 -1.93 0.49 14.89
N VAL A 75 -1.64 1.31 15.90
CA VAL A 75 -0.38 2.05 16.03
C VAL A 75 0.40 1.38 17.15
N ILE A 76 1.62 0.92 16.83
CA ILE A 76 2.50 0.25 17.78
C ILE A 76 2.95 1.26 18.85
N GLY A 77 2.73 0.91 20.11
CA GLY A 77 3.06 1.74 21.28
C GLY A 77 2.48 1.12 22.55
#